data_AF-A0A6A9SI21-F1
#
_entry.id   AF-A0A6A9SI21-F1
#
_cell.length_a   1.000
_cell.length_b   1.000
_cell.length_c   1.000
_cell.angle_alpha   90.00
_cell.angle_beta   90.00
_cell.angle_gamma   90.00
#
_symmetry.space_group_name_H-M   'P 1'
#
loop_
_entity.id
_entity.type
_entity.pdbx_description
1 polymer ?
#
loop_
_entity_poly.entity_id
_entity_poly.type
_entity_poly.pdbx_seq_one_letter_code
_entity_poly.pdbx_strand_id
1 'polypeptide(L)'
;METTTESTFRVLGAAPERADDLLLLDRADHEPVRVAADGYDELADAVDALRPGYLVDATLAWDDGDARFDALDVRKRTLFTYADAVTGLFEAALDTMEQAHQEGAGVQGRPTFSADGEPNGAVYAFAEQPGERDVFEEIRTGALPLEPLVDRLNEEDDCEHEVFVFRPLEHDFVVVYLVLHKHSVLADTVRDTYDCPRPSEA
;
A
#
# COMPACT_ATOMS: atom_id res chain seq x y z
N MET A 1 -30.74 10.07 -13.00
CA MET A 1 -30.35 9.97 -11.58
C MET A 1 -28.95 9.43 -11.64
N GLU A 2 -27.97 10.25 -11.26
CA GLU A 2 -26.61 9.77 -11.08
C GLU A 2 -26.63 8.74 -9.96
N THR A 3 -26.04 7.58 -10.20
CA THR A 3 -25.90 6.56 -9.16
C THR A 3 -24.72 6.98 -8.29
N THR A 4 -24.88 6.85 -6.97
CA THR A 4 -23.80 7.15 -6.01
C THR A 4 -23.48 5.93 -5.17
N THR A 5 -22.20 5.73 -4.85
CA THR A 5 -21.72 4.72 -3.91
C THR A 5 -20.99 5.40 -2.77
N GLU A 6 -21.38 5.11 -1.53
CA GLU A 6 -20.67 5.56 -0.33
C GLU A 6 -19.94 4.36 0.28
N SER A 7 -18.63 4.48 0.48
CA SER A 7 -17.82 3.45 1.13
C SER A 7 -16.55 4.06 1.74
N THR A 8 -15.77 3.21 2.40
CA THR A 8 -14.40 3.50 2.81
C THR A 8 -13.46 2.91 1.76
N PHE A 9 -12.52 3.71 1.27
CA PHE A 9 -11.59 3.34 0.21
C PHE A 9 -10.14 3.48 0.67
N ARG A 10 -9.29 2.55 0.23
CA ARG A 10 -7.83 2.72 0.27
C ARG A 10 -7.35 3.31 -1.06
N VAL A 11 -6.59 4.39 -1.03
CA VAL A 11 -5.93 4.92 -2.22
C VAL A 11 -4.75 4.02 -2.58
N LEU A 12 -4.72 3.45 -3.79
CA LEU A 12 -3.61 2.63 -4.29
C LEU A 12 -2.60 3.45 -5.10
N GLY A 13 -3.02 4.59 -5.65
CA GLY A 13 -2.18 5.50 -6.43
C GLY A 13 -2.75 5.73 -7.83
N ALA A 14 -1.89 5.95 -8.82
CA ALA A 14 -2.30 6.15 -10.20
C ALA A 14 -2.81 4.86 -10.84
N ALA A 15 -3.89 4.95 -11.62
CA ALA A 15 -4.45 3.82 -12.34
C ALA A 15 -3.52 3.38 -13.49
N PRO A 16 -3.24 2.06 -13.66
CA PRO A 16 -2.31 1.58 -14.68
C PRO A 16 -2.70 1.93 -16.12
N GLU A 17 -4.00 1.94 -16.42
CA GLU A 17 -4.52 2.17 -17.78
C GLU A 17 -4.63 3.66 -18.13
N ARG A 18 -4.74 4.51 -17.10
CA ARG A 18 -4.94 5.96 -17.20
C ARG A 18 -4.24 6.62 -16.02
N ALA A 19 -2.96 6.97 -16.19
CA ALA A 19 -2.12 7.46 -15.10
C ALA A 19 -2.61 8.78 -14.46
N ASP A 20 -3.48 9.52 -15.15
CA ASP A 20 -4.13 10.73 -14.64
C ASP A 20 -5.32 10.42 -13.71
N ASP A 21 -5.81 9.18 -13.69
CA ASP A 21 -6.88 8.73 -12.80
C ASP A 21 -6.28 8.07 -11.54
N LEU A 22 -7.02 8.10 -10.45
CA LEU A 22 -6.70 7.36 -9.23
C LEU A 22 -7.28 5.94 -9.28
N LEU A 23 -6.59 5.01 -8.65
CA LEU A 23 -7.08 3.70 -8.33
C LEU A 23 -7.34 3.61 -6.83
N LEU A 24 -8.57 3.29 -6.47
CA LEU A 24 -9.01 3.06 -5.10
C LEU A 24 -9.33 1.58 -4.91
N LEU A 25 -9.19 1.06 -3.70
CA LEU A 25 -9.69 -0.26 -3.31
C LEU A 25 -10.86 -0.05 -2.35
N ASP A 26 -12.04 -0.55 -2.70
CA ASP A 26 -13.18 -0.52 -1.78
C ASP A 26 -12.93 -1.49 -0.62
N ARG A 27 -13.03 -1.01 0.62
CA ARG A 27 -12.85 -1.84 1.82
C ARG A 27 -13.97 -2.87 2.02
N ALA A 28 -15.12 -2.68 1.39
CA ALA A 28 -16.28 -3.54 1.58
C ALA A 28 -16.14 -4.89 0.87
N ASP A 29 -15.64 -4.89 -0.37
CA ASP A 29 -15.53 -6.08 -1.23
C ASP A 29 -14.10 -6.33 -1.74
N HIS A 30 -13.16 -5.42 -1.47
CA HIS A 30 -11.79 -5.43 -1.99
C HIS A 30 -11.72 -5.40 -3.52
N GLU A 31 -12.69 -4.74 -4.17
CA GLU A 31 -12.65 -4.48 -5.60
C GLU A 31 -11.97 -3.14 -5.91
N PRO A 32 -10.99 -3.10 -6.83
CA PRO A 32 -10.41 -1.84 -7.28
C PRO A 32 -11.38 -1.03 -8.14
N VAL A 33 -11.44 0.28 -7.90
CA VAL A 33 -12.27 1.24 -8.61
C VAL A 33 -11.38 2.36 -9.17
N ARG A 34 -11.50 2.62 -10.47
CA ARG A 34 -10.86 3.78 -11.12
C ARG A 34 -11.71 5.02 -10.91
N VAL A 35 -11.10 6.10 -10.43
CA VAL A 35 -11.77 7.37 -10.13
C VAL A 35 -11.00 8.51 -10.77
N ALA A 36 -11.69 9.43 -11.44
CA ALA A 36 -11.07 10.62 -12.02
C ALA A 36 -10.32 11.42 -10.93
N ALA A 37 -9.09 11.86 -11.22
CA ALA A 37 -8.31 12.67 -10.30
C ALA A 37 -8.39 14.18 -10.60
N ASP A 38 -8.96 14.55 -11.74
CA ASP A 38 -9.06 15.94 -12.21
C ASP A 38 -10.52 16.38 -12.42
N GLY A 39 -10.70 17.62 -12.88
CA GLY A 39 -12.03 18.17 -13.17
C GLY A 39 -12.83 18.58 -11.93
N TYR A 40 -12.19 18.64 -10.77
CA TYR A 40 -12.77 19.16 -9.54
C TYR A 40 -12.54 20.66 -9.40
N ASP A 41 -13.53 21.37 -8.87
CA ASP A 41 -13.38 22.76 -8.44
C ASP A 41 -13.11 22.78 -6.92
N GLU A 42 -14.12 22.47 -6.10
CA GLU A 42 -14.03 22.55 -4.63
C GLU A 42 -13.20 21.42 -4.00
N LEU A 43 -13.12 20.26 -4.65
CA LEU A 43 -12.38 19.08 -4.16
C LEU A 43 -10.95 18.98 -4.73
N ALA A 44 -10.53 19.90 -5.61
CA ALA A 44 -9.26 19.79 -6.33
C ALA A 44 -8.06 19.56 -5.39
N ASP A 45 -7.88 20.44 -4.40
CA ASP A 45 -6.78 20.35 -3.45
C ASP A 45 -6.84 19.06 -2.60
N ALA A 46 -8.03 18.59 -2.26
CA ALA A 46 -8.23 17.38 -1.46
C ALA A 46 -7.87 16.12 -2.25
N VAL A 47 -8.26 16.06 -3.52
CA VAL A 47 -7.94 14.95 -4.44
C VAL A 47 -6.45 14.96 -4.78
N ASP A 48 -5.87 16.12 -5.09
CA ASP A 48 -4.44 16.28 -5.37
C ASP A 48 -3.55 15.94 -4.16
N ALA A 49 -4.07 16.07 -2.94
CA ALA A 49 -3.36 15.72 -1.71
C ALA A 49 -3.39 14.21 -1.39
N LEU A 50 -4.20 13.40 -2.08
CA LEU A 50 -4.27 11.96 -1.83
C LEU A 50 -2.94 11.28 -2.16
N ARG A 51 -2.54 10.33 -1.30
CA ARG A 51 -1.34 9.53 -1.46
C ARG A 51 -1.67 8.04 -1.36
N PRO A 52 -0.90 7.17 -2.05
CA PRO A 52 -1.02 5.73 -1.86
C PRO A 52 -0.95 5.37 -0.38
N GLY A 53 -1.84 4.50 0.07
CA GLY A 53 -1.98 4.10 1.46
C GLY A 53 -3.03 4.89 2.25
N TYR A 54 -3.47 6.07 1.79
CA TYR A 54 -4.49 6.83 2.54
C TYR A 54 -5.80 6.04 2.62
N LEU A 55 -6.43 6.05 3.80
CA LEU A 55 -7.79 5.56 4.00
C LEU A 55 -8.74 6.76 3.97
N VAL A 56 -9.75 6.70 3.11
CA VAL A 56 -10.70 7.79 2.92
C VAL A 56 -12.13 7.26 3.01
N ASP A 57 -13.01 8.05 3.59
CA ASP A 57 -14.45 7.85 3.41
C ASP A 57 -14.87 8.74 2.25
N ALA A 58 -15.53 8.16 1.25
CA ALA A 58 -15.90 8.89 0.05
C ALA A 58 -17.27 8.48 -0.47
N THR A 59 -17.91 9.46 -1.12
CA THR A 59 -19.08 9.22 -1.98
C THR A 59 -18.62 9.38 -3.41
N LEU A 60 -18.78 8.33 -4.21
CA LEU A 60 -18.47 8.33 -5.63
C LEU A 60 -19.76 8.51 -6.43
N ALA A 61 -19.80 9.49 -7.33
CA ALA A 61 -20.84 9.64 -8.34
C ALA A 61 -20.40 8.96 -9.64
N TRP A 62 -21.33 8.25 -10.29
CA TRP A 62 -21.07 7.46 -11.48
C TRP A 62 -21.77 8.05 -12.71
N ASP A 63 -21.01 8.25 -13.78
CA ASP A 63 -21.52 8.61 -15.11
C ASP A 63 -20.90 7.70 -16.18
N ASP A 64 -21.74 7.00 -16.94
CA ASP A 64 -21.36 6.02 -17.98
C ASP A 64 -20.24 5.02 -17.60
N GLY A 65 -20.14 4.67 -16.31
CA GLY A 65 -19.15 3.72 -15.79
C GLY A 65 -17.86 4.38 -15.27
N ASP A 66 -17.69 5.69 -15.44
CA ASP A 66 -16.61 6.44 -14.82
C ASP A 66 -17.05 7.01 -13.46
N ALA A 67 -16.21 6.82 -12.45
CA ALA A 67 -16.46 7.31 -11.10
C ALA A 67 -15.71 8.64 -10.86
N ARG A 68 -16.35 9.55 -10.12
CA ARG A 68 -15.73 10.76 -9.58
C ARG A 68 -16.09 10.95 -8.11
N PHE A 69 -15.26 11.67 -7.37
CA PHE A 69 -15.60 12.08 -6.01
C PHE A 69 -16.76 13.09 -6.00
N ASP A 70 -17.79 12.79 -5.21
CA ASP A 70 -18.84 13.72 -4.81
C ASP A 70 -18.58 14.26 -3.39
N ALA A 71 -18.04 13.41 -2.51
CA ALA A 71 -17.55 13.77 -1.18
C ALA A 71 -16.29 12.97 -0.85
N LEU A 72 -15.40 13.57 -0.05
CA LEU A 72 -14.11 12.97 0.34
C LEU A 72 -13.68 13.45 1.73
N ASP A 73 -13.37 12.51 2.62
CA ASP A 73 -12.82 12.75 3.96
C ASP A 73 -11.65 11.80 4.23
N VAL A 74 -10.47 12.32 4.59
CA VAL A 74 -9.29 11.50 4.86
C VAL A 74 -9.31 11.02 6.31
N ARG A 75 -9.43 9.70 6.50
CA ARG A 75 -9.50 9.06 7.83
C ARG A 75 -8.14 8.71 8.40
N LYS A 76 -7.23 8.18 7.59
CA LYS A 76 -5.86 7.83 8.01
C LYS A 76 -4.86 8.13 6.90
N ARG A 77 -3.70 8.71 7.24
CA ARG A 77 -2.62 8.99 6.30
C ARG A 77 -1.50 7.94 6.38
N THR A 78 -1.86 6.67 6.43
CA THR A 78 -0.91 5.56 6.21
C THR A 78 -0.31 5.71 4.82
N LEU A 79 0.99 5.49 4.67
CA LEU A 79 1.67 5.63 3.37
C LEU A 79 2.08 4.28 2.82
N PHE A 80 1.71 4.02 1.57
CA PHE A 80 2.23 2.89 0.80
C PHE A 80 3.32 3.39 -0.14
N THR A 81 4.45 2.70 -0.18
CA THR A 81 5.58 3.02 -1.04
C THR A 81 5.96 1.77 -1.83
N TYR A 82 5.90 1.87 -3.16
CA TYR A 82 6.26 0.80 -4.07
C TYR A 82 7.65 1.11 -4.63
N ALA A 83 8.64 0.26 -4.35
CA ALA A 83 9.97 0.40 -4.93
C ALA A 83 10.34 -0.87 -5.71
N ASP A 84 10.56 -0.66 -7.02
CA ASP A 84 10.93 -1.70 -7.96
C ASP A 84 12.46 -1.76 -8.14
N ALA A 85 12.95 -2.92 -8.53
CA ALA A 85 14.37 -3.21 -8.75
C ALA A 85 15.29 -2.80 -7.58
N VAL A 86 14.83 -2.97 -6.33
CA VAL A 86 15.65 -2.62 -5.17
C VAL A 86 16.81 -3.60 -5.01
N THR A 87 17.93 -3.12 -4.47
CA THR A 87 19.12 -3.92 -4.18
C THR A 87 19.43 -3.90 -2.70
N GLY A 88 20.13 -4.92 -2.20
CA GLY A 88 20.60 -4.91 -0.81
C GLY A 88 19.49 -5.03 0.22
N LEU A 89 18.61 -6.02 0.06
CA LEU A 89 17.58 -6.32 1.05
C LEU A 89 18.17 -6.53 2.44
N PHE A 90 17.43 -6.08 3.46
CA PHE A 90 17.79 -6.33 4.85
C PHE A 90 17.64 -7.81 5.22
N GLU A 91 18.47 -8.27 6.15
CA GLU A 91 18.59 -9.68 6.55
C GLU A 91 17.24 -10.31 6.94
N ALA A 92 16.40 -9.59 7.69
CA ALA A 92 15.10 -10.12 8.08
C ALA A 92 14.17 -10.47 6.90
N ALA A 93 14.29 -9.81 5.74
CA ALA A 93 13.53 -10.18 4.54
C ALA A 93 14.09 -11.47 3.91
N LEU A 94 15.41 -11.58 3.81
CA LEU A 94 16.11 -12.75 3.27
C LEU A 94 15.82 -14.01 4.11
N ASP A 95 15.92 -13.89 5.43
CA ASP A 95 15.61 -14.97 6.37
C ASP A 95 14.14 -15.42 6.24
N THR A 96 13.21 -14.46 6.12
CA THR A 96 11.78 -14.76 5.96
C THR A 96 11.54 -15.60 4.72
N MET A 97 12.19 -15.26 3.61
CA MET A 97 12.06 -16.01 2.37
C MET A 97 12.76 -17.38 2.45
N GLU A 98 13.92 -17.46 3.08
CA GLU A 98 14.59 -18.75 3.30
C GLU A 98 13.69 -19.70 4.11
N GLN A 99 13.04 -19.19 5.14
CA GLN A 99 12.07 -19.97 5.91
C GLN A 99 10.86 -20.37 5.07
N ALA A 100 10.32 -19.46 4.25
CA ALA A 100 9.23 -19.78 3.32
C ALA A 100 9.59 -20.96 2.40
N HIS A 101 10.81 -20.97 1.85
CA HIS A 101 11.31 -22.07 1.02
C HIS A 101 11.44 -23.39 1.79
N GLN A 102 11.93 -23.35 3.03
CA GLN A 102 12.06 -24.55 3.87
C GLN A 102 10.70 -25.17 4.21
N GLU A 103 9.68 -24.33 4.40
CA GLU A 103 8.32 -24.75 4.74
C GLU A 103 7.44 -25.03 3.50
N GLY A 104 7.91 -24.68 2.30
CA GLY A 104 7.13 -24.76 1.06
C GLY A 104 5.94 -23.78 1.03
N ALA A 105 6.03 -22.66 1.75
CA ALA A 105 4.98 -21.67 1.87
C ALA A 105 5.10 -20.60 0.76
N GLY A 106 3.97 -20.22 0.15
CA GLY A 106 3.94 -19.14 -0.84
C GLY A 106 4.02 -17.73 -0.24
N VAL A 107 3.74 -17.60 1.06
CA VAL A 107 3.91 -16.37 1.83
C VAL A 107 4.38 -16.73 3.23
N GLN A 108 5.34 -15.96 3.75
CA GLN A 108 5.79 -16.06 5.14
C GLN A 108 5.96 -14.66 5.72
N GLY A 109 5.74 -14.51 7.03
CA GLY A 109 5.96 -13.24 7.71
C GLY A 109 6.51 -13.40 9.11
N ARG A 110 7.21 -12.37 9.59
CA ARG A 110 7.74 -12.30 10.96
C ARG A 110 7.71 -10.86 11.49
N PRO A 111 7.51 -10.67 12.81
CA PRO A 111 7.66 -9.36 13.43
C PRO A 111 9.12 -8.87 13.34
N THR A 112 9.30 -7.55 13.33
CA THR A 112 10.59 -6.88 13.47
C THR A 112 10.65 -6.13 14.79
N PHE A 113 11.88 -5.93 15.29
CA PHE A 113 12.11 -5.33 16.60
C PHE A 113 13.14 -4.21 16.52
N SER A 114 13.03 -3.25 17.43
CA SER A 114 14.01 -2.19 17.64
C SER A 114 15.28 -2.74 18.30
N ALA A 115 16.31 -1.90 18.43
CA ALA A 115 17.53 -2.26 19.16
C ALA A 115 17.27 -2.58 20.65
N ASP A 116 16.18 -2.03 21.20
CA ASP A 116 15.75 -2.27 22.58
C ASP A 116 14.84 -3.52 22.72
N GLY A 117 14.54 -4.21 21.62
CA GLY A 117 13.72 -5.42 21.59
C GLY A 117 12.21 -5.15 21.56
N GLU A 118 11.78 -3.91 21.33
CA GLU A 118 10.36 -3.56 21.20
C GLU A 118 9.87 -3.83 19.76
N PRO A 119 8.66 -4.39 19.57
CA PRO A 119 8.09 -4.55 18.24
C PRO A 119 8.01 -3.20 17.52
N ASN A 120 8.48 -3.15 16.28
CA ASN A 120 8.47 -1.91 15.47
C ASN A 120 7.86 -2.10 14.08
N GLY A 121 7.43 -3.31 13.73
CA GLY A 121 6.90 -3.64 12.43
C GLY A 121 6.81 -5.14 12.17
N ALA A 122 6.59 -5.51 10.92
CA ALA A 122 6.62 -6.88 10.45
C ALA A 122 7.02 -6.94 8.99
N VAL A 123 7.79 -7.96 8.62
CA VAL A 123 8.17 -8.22 7.21
C VAL A 123 7.44 -9.46 6.72
N TYR A 124 6.92 -9.38 5.50
CA TYR A 124 6.32 -10.50 4.77
C TYR A 124 7.06 -10.69 3.45
N ALA A 125 7.40 -11.93 3.13
CA ALA A 125 7.94 -12.33 1.83
C ALA A 125 6.90 -13.16 1.07
N PHE A 126 6.64 -12.79 -0.17
CA PHE A 126 5.72 -13.46 -1.07
C PHE A 126 6.52 -14.07 -2.20
N ALA A 127 6.47 -15.39 -2.35
CA ALA A 127 7.13 -16.07 -3.44
C ALA A 127 6.57 -15.56 -4.78
N GLU A 128 7.45 -15.16 -5.69
CA GLU A 128 7.05 -14.85 -7.06
C GLU A 128 7.06 -16.14 -7.89
N GLN A 129 6.13 -16.25 -8.84
CA GLN A 129 6.12 -17.33 -9.82
C GLN A 129 6.33 -16.69 -11.20
N PRO A 130 7.59 -16.50 -11.64
CA PRO A 130 7.90 -15.76 -12.86
C PRO A 130 7.13 -16.30 -14.07
N GLY A 131 6.40 -15.40 -14.74
CA GLY A 131 5.59 -15.73 -15.93
C GLY A 131 4.18 -16.24 -15.65
N GLU A 132 3.85 -16.54 -14.39
CA GLU A 132 2.49 -16.91 -13.97
C GLU A 132 1.80 -15.79 -13.19
N ARG A 133 2.56 -15.08 -12.34
CA ARG A 133 2.05 -14.01 -11.48
C ARG A 133 3.07 -12.89 -11.30
N ASP A 134 2.61 -11.65 -11.32
CA ASP A 134 3.40 -10.47 -10.93
C ASP A 134 2.85 -9.98 -9.60
N VAL A 135 3.35 -10.55 -8.50
CA VAL A 135 2.82 -10.29 -7.16
C VAL A 135 2.94 -8.81 -6.80
N PHE A 136 3.99 -8.13 -7.27
CA PHE A 136 4.17 -6.71 -7.01
C PHE A 136 3.09 -5.89 -7.69
N GLU A 137 2.81 -6.16 -8.97
CA GLU A 137 1.71 -5.49 -9.69
C GLU A 137 0.34 -5.85 -9.11
N GLU A 138 0.13 -7.11 -8.71
CA GLU A 138 -1.10 -7.53 -8.05
C GLU A 138 -1.33 -6.75 -6.75
N ILE A 139 -0.29 -6.53 -5.94
CA ILE A 139 -0.37 -5.71 -4.73
C ILE A 139 -0.60 -4.23 -5.08
N ARG A 140 0.13 -3.71 -6.07
CA ARG A 140 0.03 -2.31 -6.50
C ARG A 140 -1.35 -1.96 -7.05
N THR A 141 -2.01 -2.91 -7.70
CA THR A 141 -3.35 -2.74 -8.30
C THR A 141 -4.49 -3.19 -7.40
N GLY A 142 -4.19 -3.75 -6.23
CA GLY A 142 -5.19 -4.22 -5.28
C GLY A 142 -5.79 -5.60 -5.60
N ALA A 143 -5.35 -6.26 -6.68
CA ALA A 143 -5.70 -7.66 -6.96
C ALA A 143 -5.23 -8.61 -5.85
N LEU A 144 -4.13 -8.25 -5.16
CA LEU A 144 -3.71 -8.84 -3.90
C LEU A 144 -3.73 -7.77 -2.80
N PRO A 145 -4.84 -7.58 -2.06
CA PRO A 145 -5.01 -6.48 -1.13
C PRO A 145 -4.12 -6.62 0.11
N LEU A 146 -3.53 -5.51 0.57
CA LEU A 146 -2.75 -5.45 1.82
C LEU A 146 -3.60 -5.22 3.06
N GLU A 147 -4.90 -4.97 2.92
CA GLU A 147 -5.79 -4.64 4.04
C GLU A 147 -5.75 -5.67 5.18
N PRO A 148 -5.71 -7.00 4.94
CA PRO A 148 -5.58 -7.97 6.02
C PRO A 148 -4.27 -7.87 6.82
N LEU A 149 -3.21 -7.30 6.23
CA LEU A 149 -1.94 -7.04 6.92
C LEU A 149 -1.98 -5.73 7.70
N VAL A 150 -2.58 -4.69 7.11
CA VAL A 150 -2.73 -3.38 7.74
C VAL A 150 -3.71 -3.44 8.90
N ASP A 151 -4.80 -4.21 8.79
CA ASP A 151 -5.77 -4.41 9.86
C ASP A 151 -5.11 -5.07 11.08
N ARG A 152 -4.21 -6.04 10.86
CA ARG A 152 -3.39 -6.63 11.93
C ARG A 152 -2.48 -5.63 12.63
N LEU A 153 -1.95 -4.63 11.92
CA LEU A 153 -1.19 -3.54 12.57
C LEU A 153 -2.10 -2.65 13.40
N ASN A 154 -3.29 -2.32 12.89
CA ASN A 154 -4.26 -1.50 13.62
C ASN A 154 -4.77 -2.19 14.89
N GLU A 155 -4.82 -3.53 14.91
CA GLU A 155 -5.12 -4.32 16.12
C GLU A 155 -4.04 -4.17 17.20
N GLU A 156 -2.77 -4.00 16.79
CA GLU A 156 -1.65 -3.77 17.71
C GLU A 156 -1.59 -2.31 18.16
N ASP A 157 -1.67 -1.36 17.23
CA ASP A 157 -1.78 0.08 17.50
C ASP A 157 -2.53 0.78 16.37
N ASP A 158 -3.68 1.39 16.70
CA ASP A 158 -4.58 2.06 15.76
C ASP A 158 -4.06 3.45 15.35
N CYS A 159 -2.90 3.49 14.69
CA CYS A 159 -2.21 4.71 14.28
C CYS A 159 -1.92 4.73 12.77
N GLU A 160 -1.17 5.74 12.31
CA GLU A 160 -0.74 5.84 10.92
C GLU A 160 0.56 5.06 10.72
N HIS A 161 0.60 4.24 9.67
CA HIS A 161 1.71 3.33 9.39
C HIS A 161 2.48 3.74 8.14
N GLU A 162 3.64 3.14 7.93
CA GLU A 162 4.34 3.17 6.63
C GLU A 162 4.54 1.76 6.13
N VAL A 163 4.07 1.49 4.91
CA VAL A 163 4.14 0.18 4.27
C VAL A 163 4.99 0.31 3.02
N PHE A 164 5.99 -0.56 2.91
CA PHE A 164 6.90 -0.60 1.78
C PHE A 164 6.71 -1.92 1.05
N VAL A 165 6.52 -1.85 -0.27
CA VAL A 165 6.44 -3.01 -1.16
C VAL A 165 7.65 -2.98 -2.06
N PHE A 166 8.50 -3.99 -1.94
CA PHE A 166 9.77 -4.07 -2.63
C PHE A 166 9.79 -5.22 -3.62
N ARG A 167 10.12 -4.93 -4.88
CA ARG A 167 10.52 -5.94 -5.86
C ARG A 167 12.06 -5.93 -5.96
N PRO A 168 12.76 -6.92 -5.39
CA PRO A 168 14.22 -6.97 -5.42
C PRO A 168 14.72 -7.32 -6.82
N LEU A 169 15.82 -6.71 -7.24
CA LEU A 169 16.44 -7.01 -8.55
C LEU A 169 17.11 -8.39 -8.57
N GLU A 170 17.60 -8.85 -7.41
CA GLU A 170 18.44 -10.05 -7.27
C GLU A 170 17.66 -11.30 -6.86
N HIS A 171 16.34 -11.19 -6.66
CA HIS A 171 15.53 -12.27 -6.10
C HIS A 171 14.12 -12.34 -6.69
N ASP A 172 13.61 -13.57 -6.87
CA ASP A 172 12.27 -13.85 -7.38
C ASP A 172 11.21 -13.92 -6.26
N PHE A 173 11.08 -12.85 -5.48
CA PHE A 173 10.04 -12.69 -4.46
C PHE A 173 9.76 -11.23 -4.15
N VAL A 174 8.56 -10.92 -3.66
CA VAL A 174 8.18 -9.56 -3.25
C VAL A 174 8.20 -9.45 -1.73
N VAL A 175 8.73 -8.35 -1.21
CA VAL A 175 8.76 -8.06 0.22
C VAL A 175 7.74 -6.98 0.54
N VAL A 176 6.88 -7.23 1.51
CA VAL A 176 6.04 -6.21 2.14
C VAL A 176 6.58 -5.94 3.53
N TYR A 177 7.15 -4.76 3.74
CA TYR A 177 7.61 -4.32 5.04
C TYR A 177 6.64 -3.34 5.67
N LEU A 178 6.04 -3.74 6.79
CA LEU A 178 5.10 -2.96 7.58
C LEU A 178 5.85 -2.28 8.73
N VAL A 179 5.85 -0.95 8.77
CA VAL A 179 6.42 -0.17 9.87
C VAL A 179 5.30 0.38 10.74
N LEU A 180 5.36 0.08 12.04
CA LEU A 180 4.26 0.31 12.98
C LEU A 180 3.93 1.80 13.14
N HIS A 181 4.92 2.69 13.13
CA HIS A 181 4.68 4.12 13.28
C HIS A 181 5.24 4.91 12.11
N LYS A 182 4.37 5.71 11.50
CA LYS A 182 4.75 6.74 10.53
C LYS A 182 5.67 7.78 11.18
N HIS A 183 6.65 8.26 10.43
CA HIS A 183 7.70 9.16 10.92
C HIS A 183 8.57 8.57 12.05
N SER A 184 8.61 7.24 12.18
CA SER A 184 9.57 6.59 13.07
C SER A 184 10.99 6.60 12.49
N VAL A 185 11.99 6.45 13.37
CA VAL A 185 13.40 6.28 12.97
C VAL A 185 13.56 5.10 12.01
N LEU A 186 12.79 4.02 12.20
CA LEU A 186 12.78 2.89 11.30
C LEU A 186 12.28 3.28 9.90
N ALA A 187 11.15 3.99 9.83
CA ALA A 187 10.62 4.46 8.55
C ALA A 187 11.61 5.40 7.84
N ASP A 188 12.24 6.33 8.57
CA ASP A 188 13.31 7.20 8.02
C ASP A 188 14.46 6.37 7.45
N THR A 189 14.93 5.39 8.22
CA THR A 189 16.05 4.53 7.83
C THR A 189 15.75 3.75 6.55
N VAL A 190 14.54 3.16 6.44
CA VAL A 190 14.12 2.42 5.25
C VAL A 190 14.09 3.36 4.03
N ARG A 191 13.54 4.56 4.18
CA ARG A 191 13.46 5.52 3.08
C ARG A 191 14.81 5.99 2.58
N ASP A 192 15.73 6.26 3.50
CA ASP A 192 17.10 6.61 3.17
C ASP A 192 17.86 5.44 2.53
N THR A 193 17.60 4.21 2.97
CA THR A 193 18.27 3.00 2.45
C THR A 193 17.86 2.68 1.02
N TYR A 194 16.58 2.86 0.69
CA TYR A 194 16.01 2.50 -0.61
C TYR A 194 15.68 3.71 -1.49
N ASP A 195 16.24 4.88 -1.18
CA ASP A 195 16.06 6.14 -1.91
C ASP A 195 14.58 6.47 -2.24
N CYS A 196 13.68 6.21 -1.29
CA CYS A 196 12.24 6.42 -1.45
C CYS A 196 11.72 7.50 -0.49
N PRO A 197 11.94 8.80 -0.78
CA PRO A 197 11.58 9.89 0.12
C PRO A 197 10.08 9.94 0.39
N ARG A 198 9.68 10.44 1.57
CA ARG A 198 8.26 10.67 1.85
C ARG A 198 7.68 11.67 0.84
N PRO A 199 6.47 11.42 0.32
CA PRO A 199 5.77 12.43 -0.44
C PRO A 199 5.43 13.63 0.47
N SER A 200 5.32 14.82 -0.12
CA SER A 200 4.78 15.97 0.61
C SER A 200 3.30 15.76 0.90
N GLU A 201 2.91 15.98 2.15
CA GLU A 201 1.54 15.91 2.64
C GLU A 201 1.10 17.31 3.06
N ALA A 202 -0.17 17.64 2.81
CA ALA A 202 -0.79 18.94 3.13
C ALA A 202 -1.48 18.91 4.50
#